data_AF-A0A6J8B8F1-F1
#
_entry.id   AF-A0A6J8B8F1-F1
#
_cell.length_a   1.000
_cell.length_b   1.000
_cell.length_c   1.000
_cell.angle_alpha   90.00
_cell.angle_beta   90.00
_cell.angle_gamma   90.00
#
_symmetry.space_group_name_H-M   'P 1'
#
loop_
_entity.id
_entity.type
_entity.pdbx_description
1 polymer ?
#
loop_
_entity_poly.entity_id
_entity_poly.type
_entity_poly.pdbx_seq_one_letter_code
_entity_poly.pdbx_strand_id
1 'polypeptide(L)'
;MKVAKSIFGLQNDVIVGCIYIPPEGSTYSNLEAFDEIENELMSLKKVSDVHTALIGDFNAKTGTLYDFVLADETLLDLFHLDTDNEFISYMLDYENLKSYNIPLQRLTQCSCQPNTYGYKLLNCCKKLNMYIAISRIGVDKGVGKTTCNNTSVVDYLLLSSNRFTLVKEFEIQQFDPLLSDVHSAIHITLKSQSTSHENNSVTSDQTPKTRWHDNKRNQFVNTVHNKKEQLSAILNDLHILHSSDHCTQHEIDNVVDNIGEILVSSRNETFVKNLLNHLLKWNLCTIILRT
;
A
#
# COMPACT_ATOMS: atom_id res chain seq x y z
N MET A 1 -0.12 -0.17 8.30
CA MET A 1 -0.18 1.30 8.43
C MET A 1 -1.60 1.73 8.78
N LYS A 2 -1.77 2.67 9.73
CA LYS A 2 -3.09 3.26 10.06
C LYS A 2 -3.18 4.68 9.51
N VAL A 3 -4.24 4.99 8.77
CA VAL A 3 -4.49 6.30 8.16
C VAL A 3 -5.74 6.91 8.79
N ALA A 4 -5.60 8.14 9.29
CA ALA A 4 -6.63 8.80 10.08
C ALA A 4 -7.92 9.04 9.25
N LYS A 5 -9.06 8.73 9.87
CA LYS A 5 -10.40 8.91 9.30
C LYS A 5 -10.71 10.32 8.83
N SER A 6 -10.15 11.32 9.53
CA SER A 6 -10.30 12.74 9.21
C SER A 6 -9.73 13.10 7.85
N ILE A 7 -8.74 12.34 7.36
CA ILE A 7 -8.18 12.54 6.02
C ILE A 7 -9.23 12.23 4.95
N PHE A 8 -10.11 11.25 5.19
CA PHE A 8 -11.07 10.73 4.23
C PHE A 8 -12.51 11.20 4.45
N GLY A 9 -12.78 11.87 5.58
CA GLY A 9 -14.16 12.18 5.98
C GLY A 9 -14.95 10.96 6.43
N LEU A 10 -14.27 9.97 7.01
CA LEU A 10 -14.87 8.71 7.43
C LEU A 10 -15.16 8.70 8.93
N GLN A 11 -16.03 7.79 9.35
CA GLN A 11 -16.32 7.55 10.76
C GLN A 11 -15.20 6.79 11.47
N ASN A 12 -14.48 5.95 10.71
CA ASN A 12 -13.44 5.05 11.20
C ASN A 12 -12.15 5.20 10.37
N ASP A 13 -11.02 4.90 11.02
CA ASP A 13 -9.71 4.96 10.39
C ASP A 13 -9.59 3.89 9.28
N VAL A 14 -8.63 4.07 8.38
CA VAL A 14 -8.31 3.09 7.34
C VAL A 14 -7.01 2.40 7.71
N ILE A 15 -7.02 1.07 7.82
CA ILE A 15 -5.82 0.25 7.96
C ILE A 15 -5.40 -0.22 6.57
N VAL A 16 -4.14 0.07 6.23
CA VAL A 16 -3.47 -0.43 5.03
C VAL A 16 -2.46 -1.49 5.45
N GLY A 17 -2.70 -2.74 5.08
CA GLY A 17 -1.75 -3.85 5.23
C GLY A 17 -0.83 -3.94 4.02
N CYS A 18 0.47 -4.08 4.27
CA CYS A 18 1.46 -4.35 3.23
C CYS A 18 1.84 -5.83 3.29
N ILE A 19 1.64 -6.56 2.21
CA ILE A 19 1.74 -8.01 2.17
C ILE A 19 2.91 -8.42 1.27
N TYR A 20 3.70 -9.37 1.74
CA TYR A 20 4.63 -10.14 0.93
C TYR A 20 4.44 -11.63 1.27
N ILE A 21 4.05 -12.43 0.28
CA ILE A 21 3.97 -13.89 0.41
C ILE A 21 5.06 -14.49 -0.47
N PRO A 22 6.01 -15.27 0.07
CA PRO A 22 7.05 -15.90 -0.74
C PRO A 22 6.48 -16.76 -1.87
N PRO A 23 7.15 -16.90 -3.02
CA PRO A 23 6.66 -17.71 -4.15
C PRO A 23 6.38 -19.17 -3.78
N GLU A 24 5.42 -19.79 -4.48
CA GLU A 24 5.15 -21.24 -4.37
C GLU A 24 6.43 -22.05 -4.64
N GLY A 25 6.74 -22.98 -3.74
CA GLY A 25 7.93 -23.84 -3.86
C GLY A 25 9.24 -23.20 -3.41
N SER A 26 9.23 -21.94 -2.95
CA SER A 26 10.38 -21.36 -2.24
C SER A 26 10.55 -22.01 -0.86
N THR A 27 11.77 -21.94 -0.29
CA THR A 27 12.05 -22.48 1.05
C THR A 27 11.19 -21.84 2.15
N TYR A 28 10.66 -20.64 1.90
CA TYR A 28 9.81 -19.89 2.82
C TYR A 28 8.32 -19.96 2.46
N SER A 29 7.95 -20.78 1.47
CA SER A 29 6.54 -20.88 1.05
C SER A 29 5.69 -21.44 2.19
N ASN A 30 4.66 -20.71 2.59
CA ASN A 30 3.68 -21.15 3.58
C ASN A 30 2.30 -21.19 2.93
N LEU A 31 1.67 -22.36 2.88
CA LEU A 31 0.30 -22.49 2.35
C LEU A 31 -0.74 -21.82 3.26
N GLU A 32 -0.44 -21.69 4.55
CA GLU A 32 -1.33 -21.14 5.58
C GLU A 32 -1.28 -19.61 5.66
N ALA A 33 -0.36 -18.94 4.94
CA ALA A 33 -0.21 -17.49 4.97
C ALA A 33 -1.53 -16.74 4.65
N PHE A 34 -2.34 -17.27 3.73
CA PHE A 34 -3.65 -16.69 3.41
C PHE A 34 -4.67 -16.89 4.53
N ASP A 35 -4.60 -18.01 5.23
CA ASP A 35 -5.47 -18.34 6.35
C ASP A 35 -5.11 -17.47 7.58
N GLU A 36 -3.82 -17.19 7.78
CA GLU A 36 -3.31 -16.23 8.77
C GLU A 36 -3.82 -14.81 8.50
N ILE A 37 -3.69 -14.31 7.27
CA ILE A 37 -4.20 -13.00 6.84
C ILE A 37 -5.72 -12.91 7.06
N GLU A 38 -6.46 -13.96 6.69
CA GLU A 38 -7.89 -14.04 6.88
C GLU A 38 -8.26 -13.94 8.36
N ASN A 39 -7.62 -14.74 9.22
CA ASN A 39 -7.87 -14.76 10.66
C ASN A 39 -7.55 -13.42 11.32
N GLU A 40 -6.45 -12.77 10.93
CA GLU A 40 -6.06 -11.46 11.45
C GLU A 40 -7.08 -10.39 11.06
N LEU A 41 -7.48 -10.33 9.78
CA LEU A 41 -8.48 -9.36 9.32
C LEU A 41 -9.85 -9.58 9.94
N MET A 42 -10.27 -10.84 10.10
CA MET A 42 -11.51 -11.18 10.80
C MET A 42 -11.46 -10.76 12.27
N SER A 43 -10.32 -10.90 12.92
CA SER A 43 -10.11 -10.45 14.30
C SER A 43 -10.16 -8.92 14.41
N LEU A 44 -9.56 -8.20 13.47
CA LEU A 44 -9.61 -6.73 13.41
C LEU A 44 -11.04 -6.22 13.22
N LYS A 45 -11.81 -6.84 12.31
CA LYS A 45 -13.21 -6.48 12.04
C LYS A 45 -14.14 -6.75 13.23
N LYS A 46 -13.83 -7.73 14.09
CA LYS A 46 -14.62 -8.00 15.31
C LYS A 46 -14.46 -6.92 16.38
N VAL A 47 -13.25 -6.35 16.50
CA VAL A 47 -12.92 -5.37 17.56
C VAL A 47 -13.34 -3.96 17.16
N SER A 48 -13.39 -3.68 15.86
CA SER A 48 -13.68 -2.34 15.36
C SER A 48 -14.18 -2.39 13.91
N ASP A 49 -15.11 -1.50 13.57
CA ASP A 49 -15.56 -1.29 12.18
C ASP A 49 -14.50 -0.51 11.37
N VAL A 50 -13.29 -1.06 11.31
CA VAL A 50 -12.15 -0.44 10.66
C VAL A 50 -12.10 -0.85 9.20
N HIS A 51 -11.93 0.15 8.34
CA HIS A 51 -11.80 -0.07 6.92
C HIS A 51 -10.42 -0.64 6.59
N THR A 52 -10.35 -1.73 5.84
CA THR A 52 -9.09 -2.38 5.49
C THR A 52 -8.80 -2.31 3.99
N ALA A 53 -7.54 -2.05 3.66
CA ALA A 53 -6.97 -2.20 2.33
C ALA A 53 -5.73 -3.09 2.46
N LEU A 54 -5.55 -4.05 1.57
CA LEU A 54 -4.32 -4.83 1.50
C LEU A 54 -3.60 -4.53 0.20
N ILE A 55 -2.28 -4.48 0.24
CA ILE A 55 -1.48 -4.21 -0.94
C ILE A 55 -0.12 -4.88 -0.84
N GLY A 56 0.41 -5.36 -1.97
CA GLY A 56 1.76 -5.88 -2.08
C GLY A 56 1.83 -7.14 -2.94
N ASP A 57 2.92 -7.88 -2.84
CA ASP A 57 3.20 -9.08 -3.62
C ASP A 57 2.64 -10.32 -2.92
N PHE A 58 1.59 -10.90 -3.49
CA PHE A 58 0.97 -12.12 -2.97
C PHE A 58 1.54 -13.39 -3.62
N ASN A 59 2.41 -13.26 -4.64
CA ASN A 59 2.86 -14.36 -5.50
C ASN A 59 1.72 -15.27 -6.02
N ALA A 60 0.52 -14.70 -6.09
CA ALA A 60 -0.72 -15.38 -6.41
C ALA A 60 -1.16 -15.03 -7.83
N LYS A 61 -1.27 -16.00 -8.72
CA LYS A 61 -1.76 -15.79 -10.09
C LYS A 61 -3.25 -16.12 -10.11
N THR A 62 -4.10 -15.12 -10.27
CA THR A 62 -5.57 -15.30 -10.18
C THR A 62 -6.27 -15.39 -11.53
N GLY A 63 -5.59 -14.98 -12.62
CA GLY A 63 -6.19 -14.85 -13.94
C GLY A 63 -7.41 -13.91 -13.92
N THR A 64 -8.48 -14.32 -14.60
CA THR A 64 -9.76 -13.60 -14.67
C THR A 64 -10.85 -14.20 -13.78
N LEU A 65 -10.49 -15.13 -12.88
CA LEU A 65 -11.45 -15.77 -11.99
C LEU A 65 -12.08 -14.76 -11.02
N TYR A 66 -13.34 -15.02 -10.65
CA TYR A 66 -14.10 -14.18 -9.73
C TYR A 66 -13.53 -14.24 -8.31
N ASP A 67 -13.36 -13.06 -7.73
CA ASP A 67 -12.97 -12.78 -6.34
C ASP A 67 -14.19 -12.55 -5.42
N PHE A 68 -15.39 -12.81 -5.94
CA PHE A 68 -16.66 -12.73 -5.21
C PHE A 68 -17.49 -13.99 -5.47
N VAL A 69 -18.55 -14.16 -4.67
CA VAL A 69 -19.50 -15.26 -4.81
C VAL A 69 -20.63 -14.80 -5.73
N LEU A 70 -20.87 -15.54 -6.81
CA LEU A 70 -22.07 -15.36 -7.62
C LEU A 70 -23.23 -16.01 -6.87
N ALA A 71 -24.23 -15.20 -6.52
CA ALA A 71 -25.45 -15.73 -5.96
C ALA A 71 -26.22 -16.48 -7.06
N ASP A 72 -26.68 -17.68 -6.74
CA ASP A 72 -27.62 -18.41 -7.59
C ASP A 72 -29.02 -17.83 -7.34
N GLU A 73 -29.62 -17.23 -8.36
CA GLU A 73 -30.96 -16.65 -8.31
C GLU A 73 -31.99 -17.68 -7.82
N THR A 74 -31.83 -18.96 -8.18
CA THR A 74 -32.74 -20.02 -7.73
C THR A 74 -32.65 -20.30 -6.23
N LEU A 75 -31.47 -20.16 -5.63
CA LEU A 75 -31.28 -20.32 -4.19
C LEU A 75 -31.84 -19.12 -3.43
N LEU A 76 -31.63 -17.90 -3.95
CA LEU A 76 -32.20 -16.68 -3.37
C LEU A 76 -33.72 -16.76 -3.28
N ASP A 77 -34.36 -17.17 -4.37
CA ASP A 77 -35.81 -17.34 -4.46
C ASP A 77 -36.32 -18.46 -3.53
N LEU A 78 -35.60 -19.59 -3.46
CA LEU A 78 -35.97 -20.74 -2.63
C LEU A 78 -35.98 -20.42 -1.13
N PHE A 79 -35.05 -19.58 -0.67
CA PHE A 79 -34.94 -19.23 0.76
C PHE A 79 -35.79 -18.00 1.14
N HIS A 80 -36.54 -17.41 0.21
CA HIS A 80 -37.36 -16.19 0.44
C HIS A 80 -36.57 -15.09 1.17
N LEU A 81 -35.30 -14.95 0.81
CA LEU A 81 -34.43 -14.01 1.50
C LEU A 81 -34.67 -12.62 0.93
N ASP A 82 -35.44 -11.81 1.66
CA ASP A 82 -35.62 -10.39 1.33
C ASP A 82 -34.26 -9.66 1.34
N THR A 83 -34.14 -8.66 0.47
CA THR A 83 -32.93 -7.84 0.31
C THR A 83 -32.49 -7.10 1.56
N ASP A 84 -33.39 -6.95 2.54
CA ASP A 84 -33.12 -6.30 3.83
C ASP A 84 -32.40 -7.23 4.82
N ASN A 85 -32.15 -8.49 4.45
CA ASN A 85 -31.38 -9.42 5.26
C ASN A 85 -29.87 -9.11 5.17
N GLU A 86 -29.22 -8.92 6.33
CA GLU A 86 -27.78 -8.66 6.45
C GLU A 86 -26.94 -9.73 5.73
N PHE A 87 -27.37 -10.99 5.75
CA PHE A 87 -26.71 -12.08 5.00
C PHE A 87 -26.75 -11.86 3.49
N ILE A 88 -27.88 -11.40 2.96
CA ILE A 88 -28.02 -11.06 1.53
C ILE A 88 -27.19 -9.84 1.20
N SER A 89 -27.22 -8.80 2.02
CA SER A 89 -26.38 -7.62 1.83
C SER A 89 -24.89 -7.98 1.84
N TYR A 90 -24.47 -8.92 2.69
CA TYR A 90 -23.09 -9.43 2.70
C TYR A 90 -22.77 -10.21 1.42
N MET A 91 -23.66 -11.12 1.01
CA MET A 91 -23.43 -11.98 -0.16
C MET A 91 -23.45 -11.19 -1.47
N LEU A 92 -24.27 -10.14 -1.55
CA LEU A 92 -24.43 -9.27 -2.72
C LEU A 92 -23.60 -7.98 -2.60
N ASP A 93 -22.61 -7.90 -1.71
CA ASP A 93 -21.77 -6.72 -1.56
C ASP A 93 -21.06 -6.32 -2.87
N TYR A 94 -20.87 -7.27 -3.80
CA TYR A 94 -20.30 -6.99 -5.11
C TYR A 94 -21.19 -6.08 -5.96
N GLU A 95 -22.51 -6.01 -5.71
CA GLU A 95 -23.42 -5.08 -6.39
C GLU A 95 -23.09 -3.62 -6.12
N ASN A 96 -22.47 -3.32 -4.97
CA ASN A 96 -21.94 -1.99 -4.68
C ASN A 96 -20.89 -1.57 -5.72
N LEU A 97 -20.12 -2.50 -6.30
CA LEU A 97 -19.19 -2.17 -7.38
C LEU A 97 -19.92 -1.60 -8.60
N LYS A 98 -21.09 -2.17 -8.96
CA LYS A 98 -21.88 -1.66 -10.09
C LYS A 98 -22.40 -0.25 -9.83
N SER A 99 -22.87 0.04 -8.62
CA SER A 99 -23.37 1.38 -8.27
C SER A 99 -22.28 2.46 -8.36
N TYR A 100 -21.01 2.08 -8.18
CA TYR A 100 -19.85 2.96 -8.37
C TYR A 100 -19.25 2.92 -9.80
N ASN A 101 -19.93 2.29 -10.77
CA ASN A 101 -19.43 2.10 -12.14
C ASN A 101 -18.07 1.38 -12.19
N ILE A 102 -17.91 0.36 -11.35
CA ILE A 102 -16.73 -0.50 -11.28
C ILE A 102 -17.09 -1.85 -11.92
N PRO A 103 -16.32 -2.34 -12.90
CA PRO A 103 -16.63 -3.58 -13.58
C PRO A 103 -16.44 -4.78 -12.66
N LEU A 104 -17.40 -5.71 -12.69
CA LEU A 104 -17.29 -6.97 -11.95
C LEU A 104 -16.24 -7.90 -12.55
N GLN A 105 -16.26 -8.05 -13.88
CA GLN A 105 -15.32 -8.91 -14.57
C GLN A 105 -13.95 -8.24 -14.63
N ARG A 106 -12.92 -8.95 -14.15
CA ARG A 106 -11.54 -8.53 -14.32
C ARG A 106 -11.02 -8.91 -15.69
N LEU A 107 -10.19 -8.05 -16.25
CA LEU A 107 -9.36 -8.32 -17.41
C LEU A 107 -7.91 -8.50 -16.96
N THR A 108 -7.12 -9.20 -17.75
CA THR A 108 -5.69 -9.33 -17.52
C THR A 108 -4.97 -9.49 -18.84
N GLN A 109 -3.79 -8.88 -18.92
CA GLN A 109 -2.82 -9.12 -19.98
C GLN A 109 -1.97 -10.37 -19.70
N CYS A 110 -2.08 -10.96 -18.51
CA CYS A 110 -1.40 -12.19 -18.18
C CYS A 110 -1.96 -13.37 -18.97
N SER A 111 -1.10 -14.11 -19.66
CA SER A 111 -1.45 -15.43 -20.23
C SER A 111 -1.28 -16.58 -19.23
N CYS A 112 -0.85 -16.28 -18.00
CA CYS A 112 -0.64 -17.25 -16.94
C CYS A 112 -1.94 -17.91 -16.48
N GLN A 113 -1.88 -19.22 -16.28
CA GLN A 113 -2.95 -19.93 -15.59
C GLN A 113 -2.91 -19.62 -14.08
N PRO A 114 -4.06 -19.64 -13.39
CA PRO A 114 -4.08 -19.49 -11.95
C PRO A 114 -3.28 -20.57 -11.23
N ASN A 115 -2.55 -20.21 -10.18
CA ASN A 115 -1.79 -21.12 -9.32
C ASN A 115 -2.51 -21.38 -7.99
N THR A 116 -1.93 -22.23 -7.12
CA THR A 116 -2.50 -22.62 -5.82
C THR A 116 -2.78 -21.40 -4.93
N TYR A 117 -1.83 -20.47 -4.85
CA TYR A 117 -1.95 -19.19 -4.16
C TYR A 117 -2.99 -18.29 -4.80
N GLY A 118 -3.14 -18.32 -6.12
CA GLY A 118 -4.24 -17.70 -6.83
C GLY A 118 -5.61 -18.12 -6.31
N TYR A 119 -5.84 -19.44 -6.21
CA TYR A 119 -7.09 -19.96 -5.66
C TYR A 119 -7.28 -19.59 -4.19
N LYS A 120 -6.23 -19.66 -3.38
CA LYS A 120 -6.27 -19.24 -1.96
C LYS A 120 -6.57 -17.74 -1.80
N LEU A 121 -5.94 -16.88 -2.58
CA LEU A 121 -6.21 -15.44 -2.59
C LEU A 121 -7.66 -15.14 -2.97
N LEU A 122 -8.19 -15.79 -4.00
CA LEU A 122 -9.59 -15.62 -4.42
C LEU A 122 -10.55 -16.08 -3.33
N ASN A 123 -10.24 -17.16 -2.61
CA ASN A 123 -11.03 -17.62 -1.48
C ASN A 123 -10.98 -16.61 -0.31
N CYS A 124 -9.80 -16.10 0.00
CA CYS A 124 -9.61 -15.04 0.99
C CYS A 124 -10.45 -13.78 0.64
N CYS A 125 -10.42 -13.36 -0.62
CA CYS A 125 -11.24 -12.24 -1.13
C CYS A 125 -12.74 -12.47 -0.90
N LYS A 126 -13.25 -13.64 -1.29
CA LYS A 126 -14.67 -14.02 -1.11
C LYS A 126 -15.09 -14.03 0.35
N LYS A 127 -14.26 -14.59 1.21
CA LYS A 127 -14.57 -14.68 2.64
C LYS A 127 -14.47 -13.36 3.38
N LEU A 128 -13.68 -12.40 2.87
CA LEU A 128 -13.48 -11.10 3.50
C LEU A 128 -14.28 -9.97 2.83
N ASN A 129 -15.06 -10.25 1.78
CA ASN A 129 -15.67 -9.25 0.90
C ASN A 129 -14.68 -8.17 0.48
N MET A 130 -13.54 -8.64 -0.04
CA MET A 130 -12.50 -7.80 -0.62
C MET A 130 -12.37 -8.12 -2.10
N TYR A 131 -12.01 -7.10 -2.87
CA TYR A 131 -12.00 -7.18 -4.32
C TYR A 131 -10.68 -6.64 -4.84
N ILE A 132 -10.13 -7.34 -5.84
CA ILE A 132 -8.93 -6.96 -6.55
C ILE A 132 -9.21 -5.70 -7.38
N ALA A 133 -8.38 -4.68 -7.21
CA ALA A 133 -8.52 -3.39 -7.90
C ALA A 133 -7.97 -3.37 -9.33
N ILE A 134 -7.00 -4.24 -9.63
CA ILE A 134 -6.40 -4.37 -10.97
C ILE A 134 -7.49 -4.65 -12.00
N SER A 135 -7.39 -3.99 -13.16
CA SER A 135 -8.37 -3.93 -14.25
C SER A 135 -9.69 -3.23 -13.96
N ARG A 136 -9.94 -2.80 -12.71
CA ARG A 136 -11.25 -2.25 -12.32
C ARG A 136 -11.30 -0.73 -12.22
N ILE A 137 -10.19 -0.08 -11.88
CA ILE A 137 -10.14 1.35 -11.60
C ILE A 137 -8.91 2.05 -12.17
N GLY A 138 -8.98 3.38 -12.20
CA GLY A 138 -7.89 4.25 -12.64
C GLY A 138 -7.50 4.03 -14.10
N VAL A 139 -6.22 4.24 -14.40
CA VAL A 139 -5.64 4.08 -15.74
C VAL A 139 -5.66 2.61 -16.19
N ASP A 140 -5.65 1.69 -15.23
CA ASP A 140 -5.67 0.25 -15.51
C ASP A 140 -7.08 -0.31 -15.76
N LYS A 141 -8.14 0.50 -15.61
CA LYS A 141 -9.53 0.06 -15.83
C LYS A 141 -9.70 -0.49 -17.25
N GLY A 142 -10.14 -1.74 -17.35
CA GLY A 142 -10.33 -2.45 -18.61
C GLY A 142 -9.05 -2.96 -19.27
N VAL A 143 -7.91 -2.89 -18.59
CA VAL A 143 -6.60 -3.33 -19.14
C VAL A 143 -6.09 -4.55 -18.38
N GLY A 144 -5.83 -4.41 -17.08
CA GLY A 144 -5.26 -5.47 -16.27
C GLY A 144 -3.79 -5.75 -16.59
N LYS A 145 -2.97 -4.69 -16.52
CA LYS A 145 -1.52 -4.78 -16.75
C LYS A 145 -0.86 -5.78 -15.82
N THR A 146 0.17 -6.45 -16.32
CA THR A 146 1.07 -7.30 -15.53
C THR A 146 1.88 -6.46 -14.54
N THR A 147 2.14 -7.01 -13.35
CA THR A 147 2.92 -6.37 -12.29
C THR A 147 4.31 -6.97 -12.15
N CYS A 148 4.57 -8.16 -12.70
CA CYS A 148 5.86 -8.83 -12.61
C CYS A 148 6.32 -9.33 -13.99
N ASN A 149 7.54 -8.90 -14.38
CA ASN A 149 8.29 -9.28 -15.57
C ASN A 149 7.48 -9.28 -16.87
N ASN A 150 6.54 -8.33 -17.02
CA ASN A 150 5.59 -8.25 -18.14
C ASN A 150 4.82 -9.55 -18.45
N THR A 151 4.76 -10.48 -17.50
CA THR A 151 4.29 -11.86 -17.72
C THR A 151 3.30 -12.32 -16.68
N SER A 152 3.26 -11.69 -15.50
CA SER A 152 2.34 -12.07 -14.43
C SER A 152 1.77 -10.91 -13.64
N VAL A 153 0.60 -11.14 -13.04
CA VAL A 153 -0.02 -10.27 -12.04
C VAL A 153 0.08 -11.01 -10.72
N VAL A 154 0.89 -10.49 -9.81
CA VAL A 154 1.16 -11.08 -8.49
C VAL A 154 1.10 -10.05 -7.37
N ASP A 155 1.33 -8.78 -7.73
CA ASP A 155 1.10 -7.64 -6.86
C ASP A 155 -0.36 -7.21 -6.96
N TYR A 156 -1.01 -6.98 -5.83
CA TYR A 156 -2.43 -6.61 -5.82
C TYR A 156 -2.69 -5.43 -4.88
N LEU A 157 -3.74 -4.68 -5.19
CA LEU A 157 -4.48 -3.87 -4.22
C LEU A 157 -5.84 -4.52 -4.00
N LEU A 158 -6.16 -4.86 -2.76
CA LEU A 158 -7.45 -5.42 -2.33
C LEU A 158 -8.20 -4.39 -1.49
N LEU A 159 -9.47 -4.17 -1.82
CA LEU A 159 -10.34 -3.20 -1.17
C LEU A 159 -11.73 -3.78 -0.95
N SER A 160 -12.43 -3.40 0.11
CA SER A 160 -13.88 -3.62 0.19
C SER A 160 -14.61 -2.76 -0.84
N SER A 161 -15.81 -3.20 -1.27
CA SER A 161 -16.57 -2.61 -2.39
C SER A 161 -16.73 -1.08 -2.28
N ASN A 162 -17.13 -0.61 -1.10
CA ASN A 162 -17.36 0.80 -0.80
C ASN A 162 -16.06 1.64 -0.73
N ARG A 163 -14.88 1.00 -0.59
CA ARG A 163 -13.59 1.70 -0.47
C ARG A 163 -12.97 2.06 -1.81
N PHE A 164 -13.44 1.48 -2.91
CA PHE A 164 -13.02 1.90 -4.25
C PHE A 164 -13.29 3.39 -4.50
N THR A 165 -14.32 3.95 -3.87
CA THR A 165 -14.65 5.37 -3.98
C THR A 165 -13.57 6.30 -3.43
N LEU A 166 -12.73 5.81 -2.51
CA LEU A 166 -11.61 6.54 -1.94
C LEU A 166 -10.43 6.65 -2.90
N VAL A 167 -10.32 5.75 -3.88
CA VAL A 167 -9.23 5.78 -4.84
C VAL A 167 -9.52 6.85 -5.88
N LYS A 168 -8.63 7.84 -5.96
CA LYS A 168 -8.67 8.89 -6.97
C LYS A 168 -7.99 8.42 -8.25
N GLU A 169 -6.79 7.87 -8.12
CA GLU A 169 -5.96 7.39 -9.22
C GLU A 169 -5.37 6.04 -8.84
N PHE A 170 -5.34 5.14 -9.82
CA PHE A 170 -4.76 3.79 -9.72
C PHE A 170 -4.02 3.51 -11.02
N GLU A 171 -2.76 3.11 -10.92
CA GLU A 171 -1.92 2.83 -12.08
C GLU A 171 -0.87 1.77 -11.75
N ILE A 172 -0.67 0.84 -12.68
CA ILE A 172 0.55 0.01 -12.71
C ILE A 172 1.59 0.79 -13.52
N GLN A 173 2.65 1.24 -12.86
CA GLN A 173 3.70 2.04 -13.47
C GLN A 173 4.53 1.19 -14.44
N GLN A 174 5.30 1.84 -15.30
CA GLN A 174 6.28 1.15 -16.13
C GLN A 174 7.38 0.56 -15.23
N PHE A 175 7.85 -0.64 -15.57
CA PHE A 175 9.01 -1.26 -14.92
C PHE A 175 10.21 -0.31 -14.92
N ASP A 176 10.82 -0.13 -13.75
CA ASP A 176 12.02 0.66 -13.56
C ASP A 176 13.12 -0.23 -12.94
N PRO A 177 14.17 -0.57 -13.70
CA PRO A 177 15.26 -1.43 -13.21
C PRO A 177 16.09 -0.80 -12.08
N LEU A 178 15.92 0.50 -11.79
CA LEU A 178 16.53 1.14 -10.63
C LEU A 178 15.75 0.89 -9.33
N LEU A 179 14.48 0.49 -9.43
CA LEU A 179 13.57 0.33 -8.30
C LEU A 179 13.22 -1.13 -8.01
N SER A 180 13.30 -2.01 -9.00
CA SER A 180 13.03 -3.44 -8.84
C SER A 180 13.78 -4.24 -9.91
N ASP A 181 14.02 -5.51 -9.64
CA ASP A 181 14.59 -6.47 -10.58
C ASP A 181 13.53 -6.99 -11.57
N VAL A 182 12.30 -7.18 -11.10
CA VAL A 182 11.22 -7.77 -11.92
C VAL A 182 9.83 -7.15 -11.70
N HIS A 183 9.60 -6.35 -10.65
CA HIS A 183 8.26 -5.82 -10.34
C HIS A 183 8.03 -4.39 -10.85
N SER A 184 6.80 -4.13 -11.29
CA SER A 184 6.28 -2.81 -11.64
C SER A 184 5.49 -2.25 -10.47
N ALA A 185 5.75 -1.00 -10.09
CA ALA A 185 5.11 -0.40 -8.93
C ALA A 185 3.60 -0.20 -9.11
N ILE A 186 2.83 -0.47 -8.05
CA ILE A 186 1.42 -0.09 -7.96
C ILE A 186 1.34 1.31 -7.35
N HIS A 187 0.87 2.26 -8.15
CA HIS A 187 0.67 3.64 -7.74
C HIS A 187 -0.80 3.92 -7.41
N ILE A 188 -1.05 4.44 -6.20
CA ILE A 188 -2.38 4.78 -5.72
C ILE A 188 -2.37 6.20 -5.15
N THR A 189 -3.33 6.99 -5.61
CA THR A 189 -3.66 8.27 -4.97
C THR A 189 -5.04 8.17 -4.34
N LEU A 190 -5.14 8.51 -3.06
CA LEU A 190 -6.41 8.51 -2.34
C LEU A 190 -7.02 9.91 -2.30
N LYS A 191 -8.35 9.97 -2.38
CA LYS A 191 -9.12 11.20 -2.17
C LYS A 191 -9.02 11.60 -0.70
N SER A 192 -8.68 12.85 -0.44
CA SER A 192 -8.77 13.43 0.90
C SER A 192 -9.92 14.42 0.96
N GLN A 193 -10.70 14.38 2.04
CA GLN A 193 -11.71 15.38 2.30
C GLN A 193 -11.00 16.65 2.78
N SER A 194 -11.09 17.72 1.97
CA SER A 194 -10.56 19.02 2.38
C SER A 194 -11.49 19.59 3.44
N THR A 195 -11.11 19.50 4.72
CA THR A 195 -11.62 20.47 5.68
C THR A 195 -10.89 21.77 5.39
N SER A 196 -11.58 22.71 4.75
CA SER A 196 -11.26 24.13 4.91
C SER A 196 -11.51 24.49 6.38
N HIS A 197 -10.58 24.09 7.26
CA HIS A 197 -10.53 24.62 8.60
C HIS A 197 -10.05 26.05 8.49
N GLU A 198 -11.00 26.99 8.60
CA GLU A 198 -10.70 28.31 9.13
C GLU A 198 -9.90 28.12 10.43
N ASN A 199 -8.82 28.89 10.52
CA ASN A 199 -7.86 28.85 11.60
C ASN A 199 -8.54 29.06 12.95
N ASN A 200 -8.77 27.98 13.71
CA ASN A 200 -8.79 28.06 15.15
C ASN A 200 -7.53 27.36 15.65
N SER A 201 -6.64 28.18 16.19
CA SER A 201 -5.39 27.81 16.82
C SER A 201 -5.65 26.80 17.94
N VAL A 202 -5.52 25.51 17.61
CA VAL A 202 -5.28 24.46 18.59
C VAL A 202 -3.78 24.19 18.54
N THR A 203 -3.07 24.66 19.56
CA THR A 203 -1.72 24.24 19.90
C THR A 203 -1.76 22.76 20.31
N SER A 204 -1.85 21.87 19.33
CA SER A 204 -1.37 20.50 19.52
C SER A 204 0.11 20.52 19.15
N ASP A 205 0.97 19.94 19.99
CA ASP A 205 2.35 19.60 19.69
C ASP A 205 2.42 18.71 18.43
N GLN A 206 2.31 19.34 17.27
CA GLN A 206 2.62 18.72 15.99
C GLN A 206 4.11 18.94 15.81
N THR A 207 4.86 17.86 15.95
CA THR A 207 6.17 17.80 15.30
C THR A 207 5.96 18.15 13.83
N PRO A 208 6.55 19.25 13.33
CA PRO A 208 6.27 19.72 11.98
C PRO A 208 6.66 18.63 11.00
N LYS A 209 5.67 18.11 10.25
CA LYS A 209 5.91 17.18 9.15
C LYS A 209 6.71 17.92 8.09
N THR A 210 8.01 17.67 8.05
CA THR A 210 8.89 18.23 7.03
C THR A 210 8.66 17.48 5.73
N ARG A 211 7.97 18.11 4.78
CA ARG A 211 7.86 17.61 3.40
C ARG A 211 9.11 18.05 2.64
N TRP A 212 9.64 17.17 1.79
CA TRP A 212 10.71 17.55 0.88
C TRP A 212 10.25 18.65 -0.08
N HIS A 213 11.10 19.68 -0.23
CA HIS A 213 10.88 20.76 -1.19
C HIS A 213 12.09 20.83 -2.13
N ASP A 214 11.87 20.70 -3.44
CA ASP A 214 12.96 20.64 -4.42
C ASP A 214 13.83 21.91 -4.45
N ASN A 215 13.27 23.06 -4.11
CA ASN A 215 14.02 24.31 -3.96
C ASN A 215 15.04 24.27 -2.81
N LYS A 216 14.93 23.31 -1.88
CA LYS A 216 15.87 23.07 -0.77
C LYS A 216 16.90 21.99 -1.09
N ARG A 217 16.84 21.34 -2.26
CA ARG A 217 17.77 20.27 -2.66
C ARG A 217 19.23 20.66 -2.50
N ASN A 218 19.63 21.78 -3.10
CA ASN A 218 21.03 22.22 -3.05
C ASN A 218 21.46 22.61 -1.62
N GLN A 219 20.54 23.19 -0.83
CA GLN A 219 20.82 23.51 0.57
C GLN A 219 21.03 22.24 1.41
N PHE A 220 20.22 21.20 1.20
CA PHE A 220 20.39 19.91 1.87
C PHE A 220 21.72 19.26 1.49
N VAL A 221 22.03 19.20 0.19
CA VAL A 221 23.29 18.64 -0.33
C VAL A 221 24.49 19.39 0.26
N ASN A 222 24.45 20.72 0.31
CA ASN A 222 25.51 21.52 0.90
C ASN A 222 25.67 21.25 2.40
N THR A 223 24.58 21.06 3.13
CA THR A 223 24.63 20.73 4.56
C THR A 223 25.28 19.37 4.81
N VAL A 224 24.97 18.36 3.99
CA VAL A 224 25.66 17.06 4.04
C VAL A 224 27.14 17.22 3.67
N HIS A 225 27.44 18.01 2.64
CA HIS A 225 28.82 18.24 2.20
C HIS A 225 29.67 18.95 3.27
N ASN A 226 29.07 19.84 4.06
CA ASN A 226 29.73 20.51 5.17
C ASN A 226 30.12 19.56 6.32
N LYS A 227 29.58 18.33 6.35
CA LYS A 227 29.93 17.26 7.30
C LYS A 227 31.01 16.32 6.77
N LYS A 228 31.88 16.84 5.90
CA LYS A 228 32.94 16.08 5.22
C LYS A 228 33.83 15.27 6.16
N GLU A 229 34.16 15.79 7.34
CA GLU A 229 34.99 15.09 8.32
C GLU A 229 34.30 13.85 8.88
N GLN A 230 33.01 13.95 9.23
CA GLN A 230 32.19 12.82 9.69
C GLN A 230 32.00 11.78 8.58
N LEU A 231 31.76 12.23 7.34
CA LEU A 231 31.70 11.36 6.17
C LEU A 231 33.02 10.62 5.92
N SER A 232 34.16 11.28 6.15
CA SER A 232 35.48 10.66 6.00
C SER A 232 35.73 9.62 7.08
N ALA A 233 35.25 9.85 8.31
CA ALA A 233 35.30 8.85 9.39
C ALA A 233 34.47 7.60 9.05
N ILE A 234 33.23 7.78 8.58
CA ILE A 234 32.36 6.67 8.14
C ILE A 234 33.00 5.87 7.00
N LEU A 235 33.62 6.55 6.03
CA LEU A 235 34.32 5.88 4.93
C LEU A 235 35.50 5.04 5.42
N ASN A 236 36.23 5.52 6.44
CA ASN A 236 37.30 4.75 7.06
C ASN A 236 36.74 3.55 7.83
N ASP A 237 35.65 3.72 8.58
CA ASP A 237 34.98 2.63 9.30
C ASP A 237 34.49 1.55 8.33
N LEU A 238 33.87 1.95 7.22
CA LEU A 238 33.47 1.04 6.13
C LEU A 238 34.67 0.31 5.52
N HIS A 239 35.81 0.98 5.35
CA HIS A 239 37.01 0.36 4.81
C HIS A 239 37.61 -0.66 5.78
N ILE A 240 37.59 -0.37 7.08
CA ILE A 240 38.02 -1.28 8.14
C ILE A 240 37.10 -2.51 8.16
N LEU A 241 35.79 -2.33 8.10
CA LEU A 241 34.83 -3.44 8.07
C LEU A 241 34.96 -4.30 6.81
N HIS A 242 35.18 -3.68 5.66
CA HIS A 242 35.39 -4.40 4.41
C HIS A 242 36.69 -5.21 4.40
N SER A 243 37.70 -4.76 5.15
CA SER A 243 39.01 -5.42 5.25
C SER A 243 39.08 -6.43 6.40
N SER A 244 38.04 -6.53 7.23
CA SER A 244 37.97 -7.48 8.34
C SER A 244 37.37 -8.81 7.89
N ASP A 245 38.00 -9.93 8.26
CA ASP A 245 37.46 -11.27 8.01
C ASP A 245 36.20 -11.57 8.86
N HIS A 246 36.00 -10.81 9.95
CA HIS A 246 34.87 -10.96 10.85
C HIS A 246 34.28 -9.57 11.18
N CYS A 247 33.03 -9.37 10.77
CA CYS A 247 32.25 -8.18 11.06
C CYS A 247 31.07 -8.56 11.96
N THR A 248 30.84 -7.80 13.02
CA THR A 248 29.74 -7.99 13.96
C THR A 248 28.55 -7.11 13.61
N GLN A 249 27.34 -7.54 13.98
CA GLN A 249 26.13 -6.75 13.79
C GLN A 249 26.23 -5.35 14.41
N HIS A 250 26.83 -5.25 15.59
CA HIS A 250 27.03 -3.99 16.30
C HIS A 250 27.88 -2.98 15.50
N GLU A 251 28.89 -3.45 14.76
CA GLU A 251 29.70 -2.57 13.92
C GLU A 251 28.95 -2.06 12.69
N ILE A 252 28.09 -2.91 12.11
CA ILE A 252 27.20 -2.52 11.02
C ILE A 252 26.19 -1.48 11.52
N ASP A 253 25.56 -1.74 12.67
CA ASP A 253 24.57 -0.84 13.28
C ASP A 253 25.18 0.53 13.55
N ASN A 254 26.40 0.59 14.12
CA ASN A 254 27.08 1.86 14.38
C ASN A 254 27.32 2.68 13.10
N VAL A 255 27.71 2.03 12.00
CA VAL A 255 27.90 2.73 10.72
C VAL A 255 26.57 3.25 10.18
N VAL A 256 25.51 2.44 10.26
CA VAL A 256 24.17 2.83 9.82
C VAL A 256 23.64 3.99 10.65
N ASP A 257 23.82 3.95 11.97
CA ASP A 257 23.41 5.01 12.89
C ASP A 257 24.16 6.32 12.60
N ASN A 258 25.48 6.26 12.38
CA ASN A 258 26.29 7.42 12.02
C ASN A 258 25.84 8.05 10.69
N ILE A 259 25.53 7.23 9.67
CA ILE A 259 24.95 7.73 8.41
C ILE A 259 23.59 8.38 8.68
N GLY A 260 22.75 7.73 9.48
CA GLY A 260 21.44 8.23 9.90
C GLY A 260 21.53 9.60 10.58
N GLU A 261 22.46 9.77 11.51
CA GLU A 261 22.69 11.02 12.24
C GLU A 261 23.09 12.16 11.30
N ILE A 262 23.98 11.91 10.32
CA ILE A 262 24.36 12.91 9.32
C ILE A 262 23.13 13.36 8.51
N LEU A 263 22.30 12.42 8.07
CA LEU A 263 21.11 12.73 7.28
C LEU A 263 20.05 13.47 8.10
N VAL A 264 19.79 13.04 9.33
CA VAL A 264 18.82 13.64 10.25
C VAL A 264 19.25 15.05 10.65
N SER A 265 20.51 15.24 11.03
CA SER A 265 21.05 16.56 11.37
C SER A 265 21.02 17.51 10.17
N SER A 266 21.35 17.00 8.97
CA SER A 266 21.32 17.82 7.74
C SER A 266 19.90 18.23 7.37
N ARG A 267 18.92 17.34 7.60
CA ARG A 267 17.50 17.66 7.48
C ARG A 267 17.13 18.76 8.47
N ASN A 268 17.50 18.62 9.73
CA ASN A 268 17.16 19.60 10.76
C ASN A 268 17.71 20.99 10.43
N GLU A 269 18.96 21.09 9.98
CA GLU A 269 19.56 22.36 9.56
C GLU A 269 18.90 22.96 8.30
N THR A 270 18.48 22.11 7.35
CA THR A 270 17.87 22.57 6.10
C THR A 270 16.42 23.04 6.28
N PHE A 271 15.67 22.36 7.16
CA PHE A 271 14.22 22.48 7.22
C PHE A 271 13.69 23.08 8.54
N VAL A 272 14.50 23.20 9.61
CA VAL A 272 14.01 23.64 10.95
C VAL A 272 14.29 25.12 11.26
N LYS A 273 14.96 25.87 10.39
CA LYS A 273 15.01 27.35 10.50
C LYS A 273 14.02 28.01 9.55
N ASN A 274 12.77 28.16 10.01
CA ASN A 274 11.87 29.30 9.77
C ASN A 274 10.45 28.95 10.21
N LEU A 275 10.22 29.04 11.52
CA LEU A 275 8.90 29.23 12.10
C LEU A 275 8.48 30.69 11.80
N LEU A 276 8.10 30.99 10.56
CA LEU A 276 7.33 32.17 10.12
C LEU A 276 7.45 32.25 8.58
N ASN A 277 6.29 32.26 7.91
CA ASN A 277 6.09 32.53 6.48
C ASN A 277 6.35 31.36 5.52
N HIS A 278 5.36 30.48 5.35
CA HIS A 278 4.46 30.55 4.19
C HIS A 278 3.48 29.36 4.17
N LEU A 279 2.20 29.69 4.35
CA LEU A 279 1.08 28.91 3.80
C LEU A 279 1.18 28.91 2.28
N LEU A 280 1.05 27.74 1.63
CA LEU A 280 0.30 27.54 0.39
C LEU A 280 0.27 26.05 -0.06
N LYS A 281 -0.96 25.50 -0.03
CA LYS A 281 -1.58 24.47 -0.90
C LYS A 281 -0.77 23.26 -1.35
N TRP A 282 -1.03 22.07 -0.76
CA TRP A 282 -1.00 20.78 -1.47
C TRP A 282 -1.90 19.73 -0.77
N ASN A 283 -3.04 19.36 -1.38
CA ASN A 283 -4.00 18.35 -0.85
C ASN A 283 -4.00 17.07 -1.70
N LEU A 284 -3.06 16.16 -1.45
CA LEU A 284 -3.08 14.77 -1.93
C LEU A 284 -2.27 13.88 -0.97
N CYS A 285 -2.81 12.73 -0.58
CA CYS A 285 -2.04 11.68 0.07
C CYS A 285 -1.75 10.61 -0.99
N THR A 286 -0.51 10.58 -1.47
CA THR A 286 -0.02 9.59 -2.42
C THR A 286 0.69 8.50 -1.65
N ILE A 287 0.23 7.26 -1.83
CA ILE A 287 0.92 6.07 -1.31
C ILE A 287 1.54 5.39 -2.53
N ILE A 288 2.86 5.49 -2.66
CA ILE A 288 3.62 4.69 -3.61
C ILE A 288 4.20 3.54 -2.79
N LEU A 289 3.66 2.34 -2.97
CA LEU A 289 4.24 1.14 -2.41
C LEU A 289 5.08 0.48 -3.49
N ARG A 290 6.36 0.34 -3.18
CA ARG A 290 7.38 -0.28 -4.02
C ARG A 290 7.64 -1.64 -3.39
N THR A 291 7.31 -2.70 -4.11
CA THR A 291 7.67 -4.07 -3.76
C THR A 291 9.04 -4.39 -4.33
#